data_AF-A0A925A7K9-F1
#
_entry.id   AF-A0A925A7K9-F1
#
_cell.length_a   1.000
_cell.length_b   1.000
_cell.length_c   1.000
_cell.angle_alpha   90.00
_cell.angle_beta   90.00
_cell.angle_gamma   90.00
#
_symmetry.space_group_name_H-M   'P 1'
#
loop_
_entity.id
_entity.type
_entity.pdbx_description
1 polymer ?
#
loop_
_entity_poly.entity_id
_entity_poly.type
_entity_poly.pdbx_seq_one_letter_code
_entity_poly.pdbx_strand_id
1 'polypeptide(L)'
;MADLLLNLTELERLKHDLNAVVSDFKDADDFSDDVADATGSDALHDPVRDFAHKWNDKRKKMTESIEALQAQIAGIADGFTSVDTGFAKGLQDSGMTTGPSAK
;
A
#
# COMPACT_ATOMS: atom_id res chain seq x y z
N MET A 1 8.47 20.27 20.19
CA MET A 1 8.24 18.81 20.15
C MET A 1 7.22 18.60 19.04
N ALA A 2 7.55 17.80 18.02
CA ALA A 2 6.60 17.56 16.95
C ALA A 2 5.44 16.76 17.53
N ASP A 3 4.29 17.43 17.68
CA ASP A 3 3.03 16.83 18.07
C ASP A 3 2.52 16.02 16.88
N LEU A 4 3.09 14.82 16.75
CA LEU A 4 2.81 13.93 15.63
C LEU A 4 1.55 13.14 15.97
N LEU A 5 0.41 13.71 15.60
CA LEU A 5 -0.91 13.09 15.70
C LEU A 5 -1.02 11.98 14.64
N LEU A 6 -0.34 10.86 14.86
CA LEU A 6 -0.41 9.71 13.97
C LEU A 6 -1.69 8.92 14.26
N ASN A 7 -2.69 9.06 13.39
CA ASN A 7 -3.93 8.31 13.49
C ASN A 7 -3.75 6.94 12.81
N LEU A 8 -3.49 5.91 13.60
CA LEU A 8 -3.33 4.53 13.12
C LEU A 8 -4.55 4.05 12.33
N THR A 9 -5.76 4.49 12.67
CA THR A 9 -6.99 4.13 11.95
C THR A 9 -7.03 4.74 10.55
N GLU A 10 -6.61 5.99 10.37
CA GLU A 10 -6.50 6.61 9.03
C GLU A 10 -5.41 5.94 8.20
N LEU A 11 -4.33 5.50 8.85
CA LEU A 11 -3.25 4.75 8.21
C LEU A 11 -3.71 3.36 7.73
N GLU A 12 -4.52 2.68 8.52
CA GLU A 12 -5.18 1.42 8.15
C GLU A 12 -6.18 1.62 7.00
N ARG A 13 -6.98 2.69 7.03
CA ARG A 13 -7.89 3.02 5.93
C ARG A 13 -7.13 3.27 4.63
N LEU A 14 -6.06 4.07 4.70
CA LEU A 14 -5.21 4.34 3.54
C LEU A 14 -4.61 3.04 2.97
N LYS A 15 -4.16 2.12 3.83
CA LYS A 15 -3.66 0.80 3.39
C LYS A 15 -4.74 0.00 2.66
N HIS A 16 -5.97 -0.01 3.18
CA HIS A 16 -7.10 -0.68 2.54
C HIS A 16 -7.43 -0.05 1.17
N ASP A 17 -7.49 1.27 1.08
CA ASP A 17 -7.80 1.98 -0.15
C ASP A 17 -6.73 1.71 -1.22
N LEU A 18 -5.44 1.74 -0.84
CA LEU A 18 -4.36 1.41 -1.77
C LEU A 18 -4.43 -0.05 -2.24
N ASN A 19 -4.88 -0.98 -1.39
CA ASN A 19 -5.04 -2.39 -1.78
C ASN A 19 -6.15 -2.56 -2.83
N ALA A 20 -7.26 -1.84 -2.67
CA ALA A 20 -8.33 -1.83 -3.66
C ALA A 20 -7.80 -1.33 -5.01
N VAL A 21 -7.06 -0.21 -5.01
CA VAL A 21 -6.45 0.31 -6.25
C VAL A 21 -5.48 -0.72 -6.85
N VAL A 22 -4.58 -1.34 -6.06
CA VAL A 22 -3.68 -2.38 -6.61
C VAL A 22 -4.45 -3.54 -7.22
N SER A 23 -5.55 -3.98 -6.59
CA SER A 23 -6.40 -5.04 -7.15
C SER A 23 -7.00 -4.62 -8.48
N ASP A 24 -7.64 -3.45 -8.55
CA ASP A 24 -8.25 -2.94 -9.78
C ASP A 24 -7.22 -2.83 -10.91
N PHE A 25 -6.00 -2.42 -10.59
CA PHE A 25 -4.89 -2.33 -11.55
C PHE A 25 -4.30 -3.70 -11.94
N LYS A 26 -4.47 -4.75 -11.15
CA LYS A 26 -4.07 -6.12 -11.51
C LYS A 26 -5.16 -6.85 -12.27
N ASP A 27 -6.42 -6.58 -11.93
CA ASP A 27 -7.61 -7.18 -12.55
C ASP A 27 -7.96 -6.54 -13.90
N ALA A 28 -7.45 -5.33 -14.16
CA ALA A 28 -7.46 -4.72 -15.49
C ALA A 28 -6.57 -5.53 -16.45
N ASP A 29 -7.12 -6.62 -16.95
CA ASP A 29 -6.50 -7.67 -17.78
C ASP A 29 -5.67 -7.14 -18.96
N ASP A 30 -4.79 -7.99 -19.50
CA ASP A 30 -3.95 -7.69 -20.65
C ASP A 30 -4.76 -7.72 -21.95
N PHE A 31 -5.55 -6.66 -22.15
CA PHE A 31 -6.48 -6.46 -23.27
C PHE A 31 -5.79 -6.22 -24.64
N SER A 32 -4.51 -6.55 -24.82
CA SER A 32 -3.73 -5.96 -25.93
C SER A 32 -3.81 -6.67 -27.28
N ASP A 33 -3.63 -7.98 -27.31
CA ASP A 33 -3.60 -8.70 -28.60
C ASP A 33 -5.03 -9.06 -29.05
N ASP A 34 -5.89 -9.53 -28.14
CA ASP A 34 -7.27 -9.92 -28.45
C ASP A 34 -8.14 -8.76 -28.97
N VAL A 35 -7.90 -7.53 -28.49
CA VAL A 35 -8.67 -6.34 -28.91
C VAL A 35 -8.19 -5.80 -30.24
N ALA A 36 -6.88 -5.86 -30.50
CA ALA A 36 -6.33 -5.48 -31.79
C ALA A 36 -6.91 -6.38 -32.89
N ASP A 37 -6.97 -7.69 -32.65
CA ASP A 37 -7.57 -8.67 -33.56
C ASP A 37 -9.10 -8.46 -33.71
N ALA A 38 -9.79 -8.10 -32.63
CA ALA A 38 -11.23 -7.82 -32.65
C ALA A 38 -11.61 -6.57 -33.46
N THR A 39 -10.67 -5.65 -33.74
CA THR A 39 -10.98 -4.42 -34.49
C THR A 39 -11.32 -4.68 -35.96
N GLY A 40 -10.89 -5.81 -36.53
CA GLY A 40 -11.21 -6.22 -37.90
C GLY A 40 -10.73 -5.26 -38.99
N SER A 41 -9.82 -4.33 -38.66
CA SER A 41 -9.32 -3.30 -39.57
C SER A 41 -7.81 -3.17 -39.44
N ASP A 42 -7.09 -3.44 -40.53
CA ASP A 42 -5.62 -3.32 -40.57
C ASP A 42 -5.12 -1.92 -40.20
N ALA A 43 -5.93 -0.88 -40.45
CA ALA A 43 -5.58 0.51 -40.12
C ALA A 43 -5.70 0.84 -38.62
N LEU A 44 -6.53 0.10 -37.89
CA LEU A 44 -6.75 0.27 -36.44
C LEU A 44 -5.98 -0.75 -35.61
N HIS A 45 -5.62 -1.89 -36.20
CA HIS A 45 -4.87 -2.96 -35.57
C HIS A 45 -3.57 -2.44 -34.91
N ASP A 46 -2.68 -1.80 -35.69
CA ASP A 46 -1.38 -1.36 -35.18
C ASP A 46 -1.50 -0.25 -34.11
N PRO A 47 -2.34 0.80 -34.29
CA PRO A 47 -2.56 1.79 -33.23
C PRO A 47 -3.17 1.23 -31.95
N VAL A 48 -4.12 0.31 -32.06
CA VAL A 48 -4.77 -0.31 -30.89
C VAL A 48 -3.80 -1.21 -30.14
N ARG A 49 -3.01 -1.99 -30.88
CA ARG A 49 -1.94 -2.81 -30.32
C ARG A 49 -0.90 -1.94 -29.59
N ASP A 50 -0.40 -0.87 -30.22
CA ASP A 50 0.57 0.05 -29.60
C ASP A 50 0.00 0.74 -28.35
N PHE A 51 -1.26 1.19 -28.40
CA PHE A 51 -1.95 1.73 -27.23
C PHE A 51 -2.00 0.72 -26.09
N ALA A 52 -2.37 -0.52 -26.38
CA ALA A 52 -2.57 -1.52 -25.36
C ALA A 52 -1.25 -2.00 -24.73
N HIS A 53 -0.16 -2.10 -25.51
CA HIS A 53 1.20 -2.32 -24.98
C HIS A 53 1.63 -1.18 -24.05
N LYS A 54 1.44 0.08 -24.48
CA LYS A 54 1.77 1.26 -23.66
C LYS A 54 0.92 1.34 -22.39
N TRP A 55 -0.36 0.96 -22.48
CA TRP A 55 -1.26 0.89 -21.34
C TRP A 55 -0.77 -0.16 -20.34
N ASN A 56 -0.39 -1.36 -20.80
CA ASN A 56 0.16 -2.40 -19.92
C ASN A 56 1.43 -1.92 -19.19
N ASP A 57 2.37 -1.34 -19.93
CA ASP A 57 3.60 -0.78 -19.34
C ASP A 57 3.30 0.30 -18.29
N LYS A 58 2.34 1.19 -18.58
CA LYS A 58 1.96 2.27 -17.66
C LYS A 58 1.25 1.73 -16.43
N ARG A 59 0.36 0.75 -16.60
CA ARG A 59 -0.35 0.04 -15.54
C ARG A 59 0.63 -0.62 -14.58
N LYS A 60 1.58 -1.40 -15.12
CA LYS A 60 2.63 -2.07 -14.34
C LYS A 60 3.44 -1.08 -13.49
N LYS A 61 3.93 0.01 -14.10
CA LYS A 61 4.68 1.04 -13.37
C LYS A 61 3.87 1.70 -12.25
N MET A 62 2.56 1.88 -12.46
CA MET A 62 1.71 2.47 -11.44
C MET A 62 1.44 1.49 -10.31
N THR A 63 1.19 0.22 -10.61
CA THR A 63 1.10 -0.85 -9.62
C THR A 63 2.35 -0.92 -8.75
N GLU A 64 3.53 -0.97 -9.35
CA GLU A 64 4.82 -0.98 -8.64
C GLU A 64 4.98 0.25 -7.71
N SER A 65 4.54 1.43 -8.19
CA SER A 65 4.61 2.66 -7.39
C SER A 65 3.66 2.64 -6.19
N ILE A 66 2.46 2.08 -6.36
CA ILE A 66 1.48 1.95 -5.28
C ILE A 66 1.94 0.92 -4.25
N GLU A 67 2.47 -0.22 -4.69
CA GLU A 67 3.05 -1.25 -3.80
C GLU A 67 4.22 -0.66 -2.98
N ALA A 68 5.08 0.15 -3.59
CA ALA A 68 6.15 0.85 -2.88
C ALA A 68 5.62 1.82 -1.82
N LEU A 69 4.52 2.54 -2.11
CA LEU A 69 3.87 3.42 -1.15
C LEU A 69 3.25 2.62 0.02
N GLN A 70 2.61 1.49 -0.27
CA GLN A 70 2.08 0.60 0.77
C GLN A 70 3.17 0.09 1.70
N ALA A 71 4.33 -0.31 1.15
CA ALA A 71 5.46 -0.77 1.96
C ALA A 71 5.97 0.32 2.91
N GLN A 72 6.03 1.58 2.46
CA GLN A 72 6.40 2.72 3.31
C GLN A 72 5.39 2.94 4.42
N ILE A 73 4.09 2.91 4.10
CA ILE A 73 3.01 3.09 5.08
C ILE A 73 3.05 1.97 6.14
N ALA A 74 3.28 0.73 5.71
CA ALA A 74 3.44 -0.40 6.63
C ALA A 74 4.65 -0.21 7.56
N GLY A 75 5.80 0.21 7.02
CA GLY A 75 6.99 0.49 7.82
C GLY A 75 6.78 1.61 8.86
N ILE A 76 5.99 2.64 8.52
CA ILE A 76 5.60 3.68 9.48
C ILE A 76 4.71 3.07 10.57
N ALA A 77 3.66 2.32 10.22
CA ALA A 77 2.75 1.68 11.17
C ALA A 77 3.49 0.79 12.17
N ASP A 78 4.39 -0.06 11.67
CA ASP A 78 5.19 -0.99 12.45
C ASP A 78 6.14 -0.25 13.40
N GLY A 79 6.78 0.81 12.90
CA GLY A 79 7.67 1.65 13.71
C GLY A 79 6.95 2.28 14.90
N PHE A 80 5.76 2.84 14.68
CA PHE A 80 4.97 3.44 15.76
C PHE A 80 4.46 2.41 16.75
N THR A 81 3.96 1.27 16.27
CA THR A 81 3.48 0.19 17.14
C THR A 81 4.61 -0.37 18.03
N SER A 82 5.81 -0.52 17.46
CA SER A 82 7.00 -0.97 18.20
C SER A 82 7.42 0.02 19.30
N VAL A 83 7.39 1.32 18.99
CA VAL A 83 7.69 2.37 19.97
C VAL A 83 6.64 2.39 21.09
N ASP A 84 5.36 2.32 20.76
CA ASP A 84 4.26 2.33 21.73
C ASP A 84 4.32 1.10 22.68
N THR A 85 4.48 -0.10 22.12
CA THR A 85 4.65 -1.33 22.90
C THR A 85 5.91 -1.29 23.78
N GLY A 86 7.00 -0.72 23.30
CA GLY A 86 8.22 -0.49 24.08
C GLY A 86 7.98 0.42 25.29
N PHE A 87 7.27 1.53 25.10
CA PHE A 87 6.90 2.44 26.19
C PHE A 87 5.94 1.79 27.19
N ALA A 88 4.90 1.10 26.71
CA ALA A 88 3.94 0.40 27.56
C ALA A 88 4.63 -0.64 28.44
N LYS A 89 5.57 -1.41 27.88
CA LYS A 89 6.37 -2.38 28.62
C LYS A 89 7.27 -1.71 29.66
N GLY A 90 7.97 -0.64 29.29
CA GLY A 90 8.81 0.11 30.23
C GLY A 90 8.01 0.70 31.41
N LEU A 91 6.77 1.13 31.16
CA LEU A 91 5.87 1.61 32.21
C LEU A 91 5.39 0.49 33.14
N GLN A 92 5.03 -0.68 32.58
CA GLN A 92 4.68 -1.87 33.36
C GLN A 92 5.85 -2.33 34.23
N ASP A 93 7.05 -2.42 33.66
CA ASP A 93 8.27 -2.82 34.37
C ASP A 93 8.57 -1.83 35.51
N SER A 94 8.44 -0.52 35.27
CA SER A 94 8.64 0.51 36.29
C SER A 94 7.58 0.48 37.39
N GLY A 95 6.31 0.25 37.03
CA GLY A 95 5.19 0.10 37.97
C GLY A 95 5.31 -1.15 38.84
N MET A 96 5.85 -2.25 38.31
CA MET A 96 6.15 -3.47 39.08
C MET A 96 7.23 -3.25 40.15
N THR A 97 8.13 -2.27 39.96
CA THR A 97 9.19 -1.98 40.94
C THR A 97 8.75 -1.11 42.14
N THR A 98 7.50 -0.62 42.16
CA THR A 98 7.03 0.38 43.15
C THR A 98 5.84 -0.05 44.03
N GLY A 99 5.39 -1.32 44.00
CA GLY A 99 4.40 -1.90 44.94
C GLY A 99 5.05 -2.78 46.04
N PRO A 100 4.52 -2.84 47.28
CA PRO A 100 5.25 -2.41 48.47
C PRO A 100 6.11 -3.48 49.15
N SER A 101 7.37 -3.13 49.42
CA SER A 101 8.10 -3.59 50.60
C SER A 101 7.55 -2.86 51.82
N ALA A 102 6.50 -3.39 52.45
CA ALA A 102 6.11 -3.01 53.80
C ALA A 102 6.24 -4.24 54.71
N LYS A 103 6.93 -4.03 55.84
CA LYS A 103 7.34 -4.98 56.88
C LYS A 103 6.24 -5.90 57.39
#